data_AF-Q9TS45-F1
#
_entry.id   AF-Q9TS45-F1
#
_cell.length_a   1.000
_cell.length_b   1.000
_cell.length_c   1.000
_cell.angle_alpha   90.00
_cell.angle_beta   90.00
_cell.angle_gamma   90.00
#
_symmetry.space_group_name_H-M   'P 1'
#
loop_
_entity.id
_entity.type
_entity.pdbx_description
1 polymer ?
#
loop_
_entity_poly.entity_id
_entity_poly.type
_entity_poly.pdbx_seq_one_letter_code
_entity_poly.pdbx_strand_id
1 'polypeptide(L)' 'EICPTFLRVIESLFLDTPSSFEAAMGFFSPDQDMSEAGAQLKKVLDTLPAKARDSIIKLMEKIDKSLLCN' A
#
# COMPACT_ATOMS: atom_id res chain seq x y z
N GLU A 1 11.94 -6.02 -11.29
CA GLU A 1 10.69 -6.73 -10.90
C GLU A 1 10.27 -6.40 -9.47
N ILE A 2 8.98 -6.08 -9.24
CA ILE A 2 8.42 -5.84 -7.90
C ILE A 2 7.80 -7.13 -7.33
N CYS A 3 8.03 -7.40 -6.04
CA CYS A 3 7.44 -8.55 -5.34
C CYS A 3 5.90 -8.49 -5.36
N PRO A 4 5.20 -9.54 -5.87
CA PRO A 4 3.74 -9.55 -5.92
C PRO A 4 3.06 -9.37 -4.55
N THR A 5 3.64 -9.94 -3.49
CA THR A 5 3.12 -9.77 -2.12
C THR A 5 3.28 -8.33 -1.65
N PHE A 6 4.35 -7.64 -2.04
CA PHE A 6 4.53 -6.23 -1.73
C PHE A 6 3.54 -5.35 -2.49
N LEU A 7 3.28 -5.64 -3.78
CA LEU A 7 2.24 -4.96 -4.54
C LEU A 7 0.88 -5.08 -3.86
N ARG A 8 0.55 -6.27 -3.32
CA ARG A 8 -0.71 -6.46 -2.59
C ARG A 8 -0.81 -5.61 -1.32
N VAL A 9 0.29 -5.46 -0.58
CA VAL A 9 0.34 -4.55 0.59
C VAL A 9 0.07 -3.11 0.15
N ILE A 10 0.73 -2.64 -0.91
CA ILE A 10 0.53 -1.30 -1.45
C ILE A 10 -0.90 -1.09 -1.94
N GLU A 11 -1.49 -2.02 -2.68
CA GLU A 11 -2.90 -1.93 -3.07
C GLU A 11 -3.83 -1.81 -1.86
N SER A 12 -3.63 -2.67 -0.86
CA SER A 12 -4.47 -2.67 0.35
C SER A 12 -4.32 -1.39 1.17
N LEU A 13 -3.15 -0.76 1.15
CA LEU A 13 -2.88 0.52 1.80
C LEU A 13 -3.77 1.65 1.25
N PHE A 14 -4.00 1.66 -0.08
CA PHE A 14 -4.76 2.74 -0.73
C PHE A 14 -6.25 2.41 -0.95
N LEU A 15 -6.63 1.15 -1.15
CA LEU A 15 -7.99 0.78 -1.56
C LEU A 15 -8.79 0.04 -0.49
N ASP A 16 -8.13 -0.73 0.37
CA ASP A 16 -8.83 -1.64 1.26
C ASP A 16 -9.11 -1.00 2.64
N THR A 17 -9.75 -1.77 3.51
CA THR A 17 -10.00 -1.39 4.91
C THR A 17 -8.70 -1.47 5.74
N PRO A 18 -8.61 -0.76 6.88
CA PRO A 18 -7.49 -0.92 7.81
C PRO A 18 -7.19 -2.38 8.18
N SER A 19 -8.23 -3.18 8.47
CA SER A 19 -8.07 -4.61 8.82
C SER A 19 -7.52 -5.45 7.66
N SER A 20 -7.93 -5.17 6.43
CA SER A 20 -7.38 -5.84 5.23
C SER A 20 -5.91 -5.49 5.03
N PHE A 21 -5.53 -4.23 5.25
CA PHE A 21 -4.14 -3.78 5.20
C PHE A 21 -3.28 -4.42 6.30
N GLU A 22 -3.79 -4.48 7.53
CA GLU A 22 -3.13 -5.19 8.64
C GLU A 22 -2.91 -6.67 8.32
N ALA A 23 -3.91 -7.34 7.75
CA ALA A 23 -3.78 -8.73 7.30
C ALA A 23 -2.71 -8.89 6.20
N ALA A 24 -2.63 -7.95 5.25
CA ALA A 24 -1.61 -7.95 4.21
C ALA A 24 -0.19 -7.71 4.77
N MET A 25 -0.04 -6.82 5.74
CA MET A 25 1.23 -6.63 6.44
C MET A 25 1.63 -7.87 7.25
N GLY A 26 0.66 -8.59 7.84
CA GLY A 26 0.90 -9.77 8.66
C GLY A 26 1.73 -10.87 7.99
N PHE A 27 1.69 -10.97 6.66
CA PHE A 27 2.54 -11.90 5.89
C PHE A 27 4.05 -11.67 6.08
N PHE A 28 4.44 -10.45 6.47
CA PHE A 28 5.84 -10.07 6.68
C PHE A 28 6.25 -10.07 8.16
N SER A 29 5.35 -10.45 9.07
CA SER A 29 5.60 -10.48 10.52
C SER A 29 6.23 -9.19 11.07
N PRO A 30 5.62 -8.00 10.84
CA PRO A 30 6.13 -6.74 11.36
C PRO A 30 6.16 -6.78 12.90
N ASP A 31 7.14 -6.10 13.49
CA ASP A 31 7.11 -5.84 14.93
C ASP A 31 6.00 -4.82 15.28
N GLN A 32 5.85 -4.56 16.58
CA GLN A 32 4.81 -3.67 17.07
C GLN A 32 4.97 -2.25 16.53
N ASP A 33 6.18 -1.70 16.54
CA ASP A 33 6.45 -0.33 16.09
C ASP A 33 6.18 -0.19 14.58
N MET A 34 6.58 -1.18 13.78
CA MET A 34 6.28 -1.27 12.35
C MET A 34 4.78 -1.32 12.08
N SER A 35 4.04 -2.13 12.85
CA SER A 35 2.58 -2.27 12.71
C SER A 35 1.86 -0.97 13.05
N GLU A 36 2.26 -0.31 14.15
CA GLU A 36 1.71 0.97 14.57
C GLU A 36 2.00 2.08 13.55
N ALA A 37 3.23 2.14 13.02
CA ALA A 37 3.59 3.09 11.96
C ALA A 37 2.76 2.86 10.69
N GLY A 38 2.58 1.59 10.28
CA GLY A 38 1.72 1.22 9.16
C GLY A 38 0.27 1.66 9.37
N ALA A 39 -0.30 1.40 10.55
CA ALA A 39 -1.66 1.80 10.88
C ALA A 39 -1.85 3.33 10.88
N GLN A 40 -0.86 4.09 11.35
CA GLN A 40 -0.88 5.55 11.28
C GLN A 40 -0.85 6.05 9.84
N LEU A 41 0.02 5.48 9.00
CA LEU A 41 0.07 5.80 7.58
C LEU A 41 -1.28 5.53 6.89
N LYS A 42 -1.88 4.37 7.15
CA LYS A 42 -3.20 4.00 6.61
C LYS A 42 -4.27 5.04 6.97
N LYS A 43 -4.31 5.48 8.23
CA LYS A 43 -5.27 6.50 8.69
C LYS A 43 -5.11 7.82 7.94
N VAL A 44 -3.89 8.28 7.70
CA VAL A 44 -3.62 9.50 6.95
C VAL A 44 -4.09 9.35 5.51
N LEU A 45 -3.73 8.25 4.85
CA LEU A 45 -4.12 7.99 3.47
C LEU A 45 -5.63 7.83 3.30
N ASP A 46 -6.34 7.31 4.30
CA ASP A 46 -7.80 7.20 4.30
C ASP A 46 -8.55 8.52 4.39
N THR A 47 -7.86 9.61 4.75
CA THR A 47 -8.43 10.97 4.68
C THR A 47 -8.45 11.53 3.25
N LEU A 48 -7.72 10.92 2.32
CA LEU A 48 -7.67 11.37 0.94
C LEU A 48 -8.98 11.04 0.19
N PRO A 49 -9.43 11.90 -0.74
CA PRO A 49 -10.53 11.57 -1.63
C PRO A 49 -10.25 10.29 -2.42
N ALA A 50 -11.28 9.47 -2.67
CA ALA A 50 -11.13 8.21 -3.41
C ALA A 50 -10.39 8.39 -4.75
N LYS A 51 -10.72 9.45 -5.50
CA LYS A 51 -10.05 9.82 -6.76
C LYS A 51 -8.54 10.02 -6.61
N ALA A 52 -8.09 10.59 -5.48
CA ALA A 52 -6.67 10.78 -5.22
C ALA A 52 -5.98 9.43 -4.99
N ARG A 53 -6.57 8.54 -4.18
CA ARG A 53 -6.04 7.19 -3.93
C ARG A 53 -5.95 6.36 -5.21
N ASP A 54 -6.99 6.39 -6.05
CA ASP A 54 -6.99 5.72 -7.36
C ASP A 54 -5.91 6.28 -8.30
N SER A 55 -5.70 7.60 -8.28
CA SER A 55 -4.69 8.25 -9.11
C SER A 55 -3.27 7.89 -8.66
N ILE A 56 -3.06 7.70 -7.35
CA ILE A 56 -1.78 7.25 -6.79
C ILE A 56 -1.46 5.81 -7.24
N ILE A 57 -2.44 4.91 -7.24
CA ILE A 57 -2.22 3.54 -7.75
C ILE A 57 -1.85 3.55 -9.22
N LYS A 58 -2.57 4.31 -10.05
CA LYS A 58 -2.23 4.46 -11.47
C LYS A 58 -0.83 5.04 -11.68
N LEU A 59 -0.41 5.96 -10.81
CA LEU A 59 0.96 6.49 -10.83
C LEU A 59 1.98 5.39 -10.50
N MET A 60 1.73 4.58 -9.47
CA MET A 60 2.61 3.46 -9.11
C MET A 60 2.71 2.42 -10.22
N GLU A 61 1.60 2.01 -10.83
CA GLU A 61 1.60 1.11 -11.99
C GLU A 61 2.38 1.69 -13.18
N LYS A 62 2.29 3.01 -13.40
CA LYS A 62 3.04 3.69 -14.46
C LYS A 62 4.54 3.68 -14.20
N ILE A 63 4.95 3.78 -12.93
CA ILE A 63 6.36 3.68 -12.53
C ILE A 63 6.85 2.25 -12.71
N ASP A 64 6.11 1.25 -12.21
CA ASP A 64 6.46 -0.17 -12.34
C ASP A 64 6.61 -0.61 -13.81
N LYS A 65 5.68 -0.19 -14.68
CA LYS A 65 5.71 -0.50 -16.13
C LYS A 65 6.68 0.37 -16.94
N SER A 66 7.42 1.28 -16.30
CA SER A 66 8.38 2.15 -16.98
C SER A 66 9.64 1.38 -17.37
N LEU A 67 10.26 1.74 -18.49
CA LEU A 67 11.57 1.21 -18.91
C LEU A 67 12.69 1.48 -17.89
N LEU A 68 12.46 2.41 -16.96
CA LEU A 68 13.37 2.74 -15.87
C LEU A 68 13.34 1.74 -14.71
N CYS A 69 12.31 0.89 -14.63
CA CYS A 69 12.12 -0.12 -13.58
C CYS A 69 12.31 -1.57 -14.09
N ASN A 70 12.89 -1.70 -15.29
CA ASN A 70 13.29 -2.98 -15.89
C ASN A 70 14.39 -3.67 -15.07
#